data_AF-A0A8J1XSZ0-F1
#
_entry.id   AF-A0A8J1XSZ0-F1
#
_cell.length_a   1.000
_cell.length_b   1.000
_cell.length_c   1.000
_cell.angle_alpha   90.00
_cell.angle_beta   90.00
_cell.angle_gamma   90.00
#
_symmetry.space_group_name_H-M   'P 1'
#
loop_
_entity.id
_entity.type
_entity.pdbx_description
1 polymer ?
#
loop_
_entity_poly.entity_id
_entity_poly.type
_entity_poly.pdbx_seq_one_letter_code
_entity_poly.pdbx_strand_id
1 'polypeptide(L)'
;MTIGVKSKVCLLGGVALSLAGYIFLNTQGVWAFIVATVLGICGVGCLDILRLDVGESLTLRSVLGLYMLHRIFGILGLWAYRSMLKTDPKQAQDKLLMKLINTNKNTKYGIDHNFSMIKSPEDFIEQHPVTKYDHYEEYFDRVIAGETDVIVANSTPTYIVLTSGTTGHNKKYPVSNSGANKIGGLEIFKTFLAANYILRKTLSPELKLLKTLDVNVIQDPIYTDKGIPMGGLAGRFKMSTPGTAAPRMVLDVSTQDEALYLYALYGMKERKLNHIMIPLASVGLKFFELIESKWQHLCDDIEMGTIWKDLDIDSKIREELEKQLKGDKIRANELRKEFNKGIEGIGPRIWQHLPMIMMISTGSFKIYGDIVKERYIGEQIPIVSHAHAASEGIMAQ
;
A
#
# COMPACT_ATOMS: atom_id res chain seq x y z
N MET A 1 -6.95 29.29 -20.94
CA MET A 1 -7.75 28.26 -20.25
C MET A 1 -7.02 26.94 -20.34
N THR A 2 -6.53 26.40 -19.23
CA THR A 2 -5.96 25.06 -19.19
C THR A 2 -7.09 24.06 -19.43
N ILE A 3 -7.04 23.31 -20.54
CA ILE A 3 -8.04 22.28 -20.85
C ILE A 3 -8.04 21.27 -19.69
N GLY A 4 -9.21 21.07 -19.07
CA GLY A 4 -9.40 20.09 -18.00
C GLY A 4 -9.03 18.68 -18.46
N VAL A 5 -8.66 17.81 -17.52
CA VAL A 5 -8.19 16.45 -17.87
C VAL A 5 -9.23 15.67 -18.67
N LYS A 6 -10.52 15.79 -18.33
CA LYS A 6 -11.59 15.15 -19.10
C LYS A 6 -11.62 15.61 -20.57
N SER A 7 -11.44 16.90 -20.86
CA SER A 7 -11.42 17.33 -22.27
C SER A 7 -10.15 16.88 -23.01
N LYS A 8 -9.01 16.73 -22.32
CA LYS A 8 -7.81 16.07 -22.91
C LYS A 8 -8.08 14.59 -23.23
N VAL A 9 -8.73 13.86 -22.32
CA VAL A 9 -9.14 12.46 -22.55
C VAL A 9 -10.13 12.37 -23.73
N CYS A 10 -11.09 13.30 -23.82
CA CYS A 10 -12.05 13.34 -24.93
C CYS A 10 -11.36 13.53 -26.28
N LEU A 11 -10.39 14.46 -26.35
CA LEU A 11 -9.63 14.70 -27.58
C LEU A 11 -8.82 13.46 -27.99
N LEU A 12 -8.12 12.84 -27.03
CA LEU A 12 -7.36 11.60 -27.26
C LEU A 12 -8.25 10.46 -27.74
N GLY A 13 -9.40 10.26 -27.11
CA GLY A 13 -10.36 9.23 -27.50
C GLY A 13 -10.90 9.44 -28.91
N GLY A 14 -11.27 10.68 -29.25
CA GLY A 14 -11.73 11.03 -30.59
C GLY A 14 -10.67 10.76 -31.66
N VAL A 15 -9.43 11.23 -31.45
CA VAL A 15 -8.32 11.01 -32.38
C VAL A 15 -8.02 9.51 -32.54
N ALA A 16 -8.00 8.74 -31.45
CA ALA A 16 -7.76 7.31 -31.51
C ALA A 16 -8.84 6.56 -32.30
N LEU A 17 -10.11 6.87 -32.09
CA LEU A 17 -11.22 6.25 -32.83
C LEU A 17 -11.22 6.64 -34.32
N SER A 18 -10.95 7.90 -34.64
CA SER A 18 -10.86 8.37 -36.03
C SER A 18 -9.69 7.69 -36.77
N LEU A 19 -8.51 7.59 -36.14
CA LEU A 19 -7.36 6.89 -36.71
C LEU A 19 -7.61 5.38 -36.86
N ALA A 20 -8.24 4.74 -35.86
CA ALA A 20 -8.63 3.34 -35.94
C ALA A 20 -9.53 3.07 -37.13
N GLY A 21 -10.58 3.89 -37.32
CA GLY A 21 -11.49 3.79 -38.45
C GLY A 21 -10.78 4.04 -39.79
N TYR A 22 -9.91 5.04 -39.86
CA TYR A 22 -9.13 5.32 -41.08
C TYR A 22 -8.22 4.15 -41.47
N ILE A 23 -7.45 3.59 -40.53
CA ILE A 23 -6.55 2.45 -40.78
C ILE A 23 -7.36 1.22 -41.20
N PHE A 24 -8.47 0.96 -40.51
CA PHE A 24 -9.35 -0.17 -40.83
C PHE A 24 -9.92 -0.09 -42.25
N LEU A 25 -10.27 1.12 -42.71
CA LEU A 25 -10.87 1.32 -44.05
C LEU A 25 -9.85 1.42 -45.18
N ASN A 26 -8.63 1.89 -44.91
CA ASN A 26 -7.67 2.29 -45.97
C ASN A 26 -6.40 1.44 -46.04
N THR A 27 -6.14 0.55 -45.08
CA THR A 27 -4.93 -0.29 -45.09
C THR A 27 -5.25 -1.77 -44.93
N GLN A 28 -4.59 -2.61 -45.73
CA GLN A 28 -4.70 -4.06 -45.63
C GLN A 28 -3.46 -4.66 -44.95
N GLY A 29 -3.65 -5.78 -44.26
CA GLY A 29 -2.59 -6.53 -43.60
C GLY A 29 -2.81 -6.70 -42.11
N VAL A 30 -2.23 -7.77 -41.57
CA VAL A 30 -2.40 -8.17 -40.16
C VAL A 30 -1.96 -7.06 -39.20
N TRP A 31 -0.87 -6.35 -39.50
CA TRP A 31 -0.38 -5.24 -38.68
C TRP A 31 -1.34 -4.05 -38.64
N ALA A 32 -1.93 -3.68 -39.78
CA ALA A 32 -2.92 -2.61 -39.83
C ALA A 32 -4.15 -2.94 -38.98
N PHE A 33 -4.62 -4.19 -39.04
CA PHE A 33 -5.72 -4.67 -38.21
C PHE A 33 -5.40 -4.63 -36.71
N ILE A 34 -4.20 -5.07 -36.31
CA ILE A 34 -3.74 -5.02 -34.91
C ILE A 34 -3.70 -3.56 -34.42
N VAL A 35 -3.09 -2.66 -35.20
CA VAL A 35 -2.98 -1.24 -34.83
C VAL A 35 -4.36 -0.59 -34.71
N ALA A 36 -5.24 -0.79 -35.70
CA ALA A 36 -6.61 -0.27 -35.65
C ALA A 36 -7.37 -0.80 -34.43
N THR A 37 -7.22 -2.08 -34.10
CA THR A 37 -7.86 -2.69 -32.92
C THR A 37 -7.34 -2.07 -31.62
N VAL A 38 -6.02 -1.90 -31.48
CA VAL A 38 -5.42 -1.28 -30.29
C VAL A 38 -5.89 0.18 -30.14
N LEU A 39 -5.92 0.95 -31.23
CA LEU A 39 -6.42 2.33 -31.22
C LEU A 39 -7.92 2.38 -30.87
N GLY A 40 -8.72 1.44 -31.41
CA GLY A 40 -10.12 1.29 -31.06
C GLY A 40 -10.34 1.02 -29.58
N ILE A 41 -9.59 0.08 -28.99
CA ILE A 41 -9.63 -0.22 -27.56
C ILE A 41 -9.22 1.00 -26.73
N CYS A 42 -8.17 1.72 -27.14
CA CYS A 42 -7.74 2.95 -26.46
C CYS A 42 -8.83 4.03 -26.52
N GLY A 43 -9.49 4.18 -27.66
CA GLY A 43 -10.60 5.10 -27.89
C GLY A 43 -11.80 4.80 -26.99
N VAL A 44 -12.24 3.53 -26.95
CA VAL A 44 -13.31 3.07 -26.04
C VAL A 44 -12.91 3.26 -24.58
N GLY A 45 -11.66 2.98 -24.22
CA GLY A 45 -11.14 3.24 -22.88
C GLY A 45 -11.22 4.72 -22.48
N CYS A 46 -10.92 5.63 -23.41
CA CYS A 46 -11.10 7.07 -23.17
C CYS A 46 -12.57 7.44 -22.95
N LEU A 47 -13.50 6.89 -23.75
CA LEU A 47 -14.93 7.12 -23.57
C LEU A 47 -15.44 6.63 -22.21
N ASP A 48 -14.93 5.48 -21.75
CA ASP A 48 -15.27 4.95 -20.43
C ASP A 48 -14.74 5.86 -19.31
N ILE A 49 -13.49 6.35 -19.40
CA ILE A 49 -12.92 7.31 -18.44
C ILE A 49 -13.79 8.57 -18.31
N LEU A 50 -14.38 9.06 -19.40
CA LEU A 50 -15.23 10.25 -19.36
C LEU A 50 -16.47 10.08 -18.46
N ARG A 51 -16.96 8.84 -18.31
CA ARG A 51 -18.09 8.47 -17.45
C ARG A 51 -17.72 8.33 -15.97
N LEU A 52 -16.43 8.20 -15.65
CA LEU A 52 -15.96 8.01 -14.27
C LEU A 52 -15.89 9.34 -13.51
N ASP A 53 -15.94 9.26 -12.18
CA ASP A 53 -15.51 10.37 -11.31
C ASP A 53 -13.98 10.45 -11.35
N VAL A 54 -13.45 11.61 -11.72
CA VAL A 54 -12.01 11.84 -11.94
C VAL A 54 -11.56 13.01 -11.09
N GLY A 55 -10.53 12.81 -10.28
CA GLY A 55 -9.98 13.83 -9.42
C GLY A 55 -9.44 15.02 -10.21
N GLU A 56 -9.80 16.23 -9.79
CA GLU A 56 -9.43 17.49 -10.47
C GLU A 56 -7.92 17.75 -10.48
N SER A 57 -7.22 17.26 -9.46
CA SER A 57 -5.78 17.43 -9.25
C SER A 57 -4.92 16.43 -10.03
N LEU A 58 -5.54 15.45 -10.72
CA LEU A 58 -4.80 14.44 -11.48
C LEU A 58 -4.28 15.01 -12.80
N THR A 59 -3.20 14.42 -13.32
CA THR A 59 -2.77 14.68 -14.70
C THR A 59 -3.37 13.66 -15.66
N LEU A 60 -3.36 13.95 -16.97
CA LEU A 60 -3.77 13.00 -18.00
C LEU A 60 -3.00 11.67 -17.89
N ARG A 61 -1.68 11.74 -17.68
CA ARG A 61 -0.84 10.55 -17.50
C ARG A 61 -1.27 9.74 -16.27
N SER A 62 -1.55 10.41 -15.15
CA SER A 62 -2.03 9.78 -13.93
C SER A 62 -3.39 9.11 -14.14
N VAL A 63 -4.32 9.76 -14.84
CA VAL A 63 -5.65 9.22 -15.14
C VAL A 63 -5.56 7.95 -15.99
N LEU A 64 -4.81 7.99 -17.09
CA LEU A 64 -4.61 6.82 -17.95
C LEU A 64 -3.91 5.68 -17.20
N GLY A 65 -2.89 6.01 -16.40
CA GLY A 65 -2.17 5.03 -15.59
C GLY A 65 -3.06 4.37 -14.53
N LEU A 66 -3.81 5.16 -13.75
CA LEU A 66 -4.75 4.66 -12.74
C LEU A 66 -5.86 3.82 -13.37
N TYR A 67 -6.41 4.26 -14.51
CA TYR A 67 -7.41 3.50 -15.23
C TYR A 67 -6.89 2.12 -15.65
N MET A 68 -5.73 2.07 -16.29
CA MET A 68 -5.10 0.81 -16.69
C MET A 68 -4.80 -0.08 -15.49
N LEU A 69 -4.23 0.49 -14.42
CA LEU A 69 -3.93 -0.23 -13.19
C LEU A 69 -5.20 -0.83 -12.58
N HIS A 70 -6.29 -0.07 -12.47
CA HIS A 70 -7.56 -0.59 -11.96
C HIS A 70 -8.17 -1.67 -12.84
N ARG A 71 -8.10 -1.53 -14.17
CA ARG A 71 -8.58 -2.57 -15.09
C ARG A 71 -7.79 -3.87 -14.94
N ILE A 72 -6.45 -3.79 -14.89
CA ILE A 72 -5.57 -4.95 -14.70
C ILE A 72 -5.84 -5.59 -13.34
N PHE A 73 -5.82 -4.82 -12.25
CA PHE A 73 -6.02 -5.35 -10.90
C PHE A 73 -7.44 -5.88 -10.71
N GLY A 74 -8.45 -5.32 -11.38
CA GLY A 74 -9.81 -5.86 -11.38
C GLY A 74 -9.90 -7.25 -12.03
N ILE A 75 -9.22 -7.45 -13.16
CA ILE A 75 -9.17 -8.75 -13.84
C ILE A 75 -8.38 -9.77 -13.01
N LEU A 76 -7.17 -9.40 -12.57
CA LEU A 76 -6.31 -10.26 -11.76
C LEU A 76 -6.94 -10.59 -10.41
N GLY A 77 -7.62 -9.63 -9.79
CA GLY A 77 -8.34 -9.82 -8.53
C GLY A 77 -9.54 -10.74 -8.67
N LEU A 78 -10.33 -10.64 -9.74
CA LEU A 78 -11.41 -11.59 -10.03
C LEU A 78 -10.87 -13.00 -10.29
N TRP A 79 -9.77 -13.11 -11.04
CA TRP A 79 -9.11 -14.39 -11.26
C TRP A 79 -8.61 -15.00 -9.95
N ALA A 80 -7.91 -14.21 -9.11
CA ALA A 80 -7.39 -14.65 -7.83
C ALA A 80 -8.53 -15.10 -6.91
N TYR A 81 -9.59 -14.30 -6.78
CA TYR A 81 -10.78 -14.62 -6.01
C TYR A 81 -11.42 -15.94 -6.47
N ARG A 82 -11.64 -16.12 -7.77
CA ARG A 82 -12.20 -17.37 -8.33
C ARG A 82 -11.27 -18.56 -8.14
N SER A 83 -9.97 -18.36 -8.22
CA SER A 83 -8.98 -19.41 -7.97
C SER A 83 -9.03 -19.87 -6.51
N MET A 84 -9.14 -18.92 -5.57
CA MET A 84 -9.22 -19.22 -4.15
C MET A 84 -10.51 -19.97 -3.79
N LEU A 85 -11.66 -19.59 -4.37
CA LEU A 85 -12.93 -20.32 -4.17
C LEU A 85 -12.89 -21.79 -4.62
N LYS A 86 -11.98 -22.14 -5.53
CA LYS A 86 -11.80 -23.50 -6.03
C LYS A 86 -10.70 -24.28 -5.30
N THR A 87 -9.98 -23.63 -4.39
CA THR A 87 -8.83 -24.23 -3.71
C THR A 87 -9.30 -24.90 -2.44
N ASP A 88 -8.99 -26.18 -2.26
CA ASP A 88 -9.17 -26.86 -0.98
C ASP A 88 -8.08 -26.38 0.01
N PRO A 89 -8.45 -25.76 1.15
CA PRO A 89 -7.47 -25.18 2.06
C PRO A 89 -6.51 -26.21 2.66
N LYS A 90 -7.00 -27.42 2.96
CA LYS A 90 -6.17 -28.49 3.54
C LYS A 90 -5.12 -28.94 2.53
N GLN A 91 -5.53 -29.29 1.32
CA GLN A 91 -4.63 -29.70 0.25
C GLN A 91 -3.60 -28.62 -0.09
N ALA A 92 -3.99 -27.33 -0.06
CA ALA A 92 -3.08 -26.23 -0.30
C ALA A 92 -2.00 -26.11 0.79
N GLN A 93 -2.39 -26.27 2.07
CA GLN A 93 -1.46 -26.28 3.20
C GLN A 93 -0.51 -27.48 3.15
N ASP A 94 -1.03 -28.69 2.93
CA ASP A 94 -0.21 -29.91 2.82
C ASP A 94 0.84 -29.78 1.71
N LYS A 95 0.42 -29.26 0.54
CA LYS A 95 1.32 -29.01 -0.58
C LYS A 95 2.37 -27.95 -0.28
N LEU A 96 1.99 -26.86 0.40
CA LEU A 96 2.92 -25.81 0.78
C LEU A 96 3.97 -26.34 1.77
N LEU A 97 3.52 -27.03 2.82
CA LEU A 97 4.37 -27.64 3.84
C LEU A 97 5.40 -28.58 3.20
N MET A 98 4.94 -29.55 2.41
CA MET A 98 5.83 -30.50 1.75
C MET A 98 6.80 -29.82 0.77
N LYS A 99 6.37 -28.74 0.11
CA LYS A 99 7.27 -27.95 -0.75
C LYS A 99 8.35 -27.25 0.06
N LEU A 100 8.01 -26.65 1.20
CA LEU A 100 8.95 -25.97 2.09
C LEU A 100 9.97 -26.94 2.69
N ILE A 101 9.51 -28.09 3.19
CA ILE A 101 10.39 -29.16 3.73
C ILE A 101 11.35 -29.64 2.65
N ASN A 102 10.84 -30.01 1.47
CA ASN A 102 11.68 -30.50 0.38
C ASN A 102 12.69 -29.46 -0.13
N THR A 103 12.29 -28.18 -0.15
CA THR A 103 13.19 -27.09 -0.57
C THR A 103 14.32 -26.88 0.43
N ASN A 104 14.03 -27.01 1.73
CA ASN A 104 14.97 -26.68 2.80
C ASN A 104 15.65 -27.90 3.42
N LYS A 105 15.41 -29.13 2.95
CA LYS A 105 15.93 -30.36 3.58
C LYS A 105 17.45 -30.46 3.69
N ASN A 106 18.18 -29.79 2.79
CA ASN A 106 19.64 -29.78 2.76
C ASN A 106 20.24 -28.57 3.50
N THR A 107 19.41 -27.71 4.09
CA THR A 107 19.89 -26.63 4.96
C THR A 107 20.41 -27.19 6.27
N LYS A 108 21.22 -26.43 7.01
CA LYS A 108 21.68 -26.86 8.34
C LYS A 108 20.50 -27.22 9.26
N TYR A 109 19.46 -26.39 9.29
CA TYR A 109 18.23 -26.65 10.05
C TYR A 109 17.51 -27.91 9.55
N GLY A 110 17.42 -28.08 8.23
CA GLY A 110 16.80 -29.28 7.64
C GLY A 110 17.55 -30.57 7.98
N ILE A 111 18.88 -30.54 8.04
CA ILE A 111 19.72 -31.67 8.46
C ILE A 111 19.52 -31.95 9.96
N ASP A 112 19.58 -30.92 10.80
CA ASP A 112 19.43 -31.04 12.25
C ASP A 112 18.07 -31.61 12.68
N HIS A 113 17.04 -31.36 11.86
CA HIS A 113 15.68 -31.83 12.09
C HIS A 113 15.22 -32.92 11.11
N ASN A 114 16.15 -33.61 10.43
CA ASN A 114 15.90 -34.77 9.58
C ASN A 114 14.80 -34.57 8.52
N PHE A 115 14.72 -33.38 7.90
CA PHE A 115 13.71 -33.07 6.88
C PHE A 115 13.70 -34.03 5.68
N SER A 116 14.81 -34.73 5.40
CA SER A 116 14.87 -35.76 4.37
C SER A 116 14.02 -37.01 4.68
N MET A 117 13.69 -37.24 5.96
CA MET A 117 12.87 -38.37 6.42
C MET A 117 11.37 -38.05 6.42
N ILE A 118 11.01 -36.77 6.34
CA ILE A 118 9.63 -36.29 6.40
C ILE A 118 8.99 -36.41 5.00
N LYS A 119 8.01 -37.31 4.85
CA LYS A 119 7.35 -37.61 3.57
C LYS A 119 5.87 -37.20 3.56
N SER A 120 5.31 -36.87 4.72
CA SER A 120 3.93 -36.43 4.88
C SER A 120 3.80 -35.30 5.93
N PRO A 121 2.68 -34.55 5.93
CA PRO A 121 2.35 -33.64 7.03
C PRO A 121 2.31 -34.33 8.40
N GLU A 122 1.85 -35.58 8.46
CA GLU A 122 1.81 -36.39 9.67
C GLU A 122 3.22 -36.68 10.20
N ASP A 123 4.15 -37.04 9.31
CA ASP A 123 5.57 -37.22 9.68
C ASP A 123 6.17 -35.92 10.26
N PHE A 124 5.80 -34.77 9.69
CA PHE A 124 6.27 -33.47 10.20
C PHE A 124 5.76 -33.21 11.61
N ILE A 125 4.48 -33.47 11.87
CA ILE A 125 3.85 -33.31 13.19
C ILE A 125 4.49 -34.23 14.23
N GLU A 126 4.84 -35.46 13.84
CA GLU A 126 5.49 -36.42 14.74
C GLU A 126 6.95 -36.08 15.04
N GLN A 127 7.68 -35.56 14.04
CA GLN A 127 9.13 -35.38 14.14
C GLN A 127 9.57 -33.96 14.55
N HIS A 128 8.75 -32.93 14.30
CA HIS A 128 9.11 -31.54 14.57
C HIS A 128 8.29 -30.96 15.73
N PRO A 129 8.92 -30.55 16.84
CA PRO A 129 8.19 -30.02 17.99
C PRO A 129 7.67 -28.61 17.71
N VAL A 130 6.66 -28.19 18.48
CA VAL A 130 6.26 -26.78 18.51
C VAL A 130 7.35 -25.95 19.20
N THR A 131 7.88 -24.95 18.50
CA THR A 131 9.06 -24.17 18.94
C THR A 131 8.73 -22.68 19.18
N LYS A 132 9.69 -21.97 19.80
CA LYS A 132 9.68 -20.52 20.04
C LYS A 132 10.88 -19.84 19.38
N TYR A 133 10.97 -18.52 19.46
CA TYR A 133 12.06 -17.74 18.83
C TYR A 133 13.46 -18.27 19.18
N ASP A 134 13.69 -18.57 20.45
CA ASP A 134 14.99 -19.03 20.98
C ASP A 134 15.50 -20.32 20.29
N HIS A 135 14.59 -21.12 19.73
CA HIS A 135 14.93 -22.31 18.93
C HIS A 135 15.65 -21.95 17.62
N TYR A 136 15.35 -20.76 17.09
CA TYR A 136 15.83 -20.29 15.79
C TYR A 136 16.93 -19.23 15.91
N GLU A 137 17.13 -18.66 17.10
CA GLU A 137 17.99 -17.49 17.32
C GLU A 137 19.43 -17.73 16.82
N GLU A 138 20.05 -18.85 17.18
CA GLU A 138 21.40 -19.20 16.72
C GLU A 138 21.47 -19.34 15.19
N TYR A 139 20.46 -19.97 14.57
CA TYR A 139 20.38 -20.10 13.13
C TYR A 139 20.21 -18.73 12.45
N PHE A 140 19.40 -17.84 13.02
CA PHE A 140 19.22 -16.48 12.51
C PHE A 140 20.50 -15.66 12.64
N ASP A 141 21.21 -15.73 13.76
CA ASP A 141 22.48 -15.03 13.94
C ASP A 141 23.53 -15.49 12.92
N ARG A 142 23.58 -16.79 12.59
CA ARG A 142 24.44 -17.32 11.52
C ARG A 142 24.06 -16.78 10.14
N VAL A 143 22.77 -16.72 9.83
CA VAL A 143 22.27 -16.10 8.58
C VAL A 143 22.64 -14.62 8.51
N ILE A 144 22.49 -13.89 9.62
CA ILE A 144 22.84 -12.45 9.72
C ILE A 144 24.35 -12.26 9.58
N ALA A 145 25.14 -13.19 10.12
CA ALA A 145 26.58 -13.29 9.92
C ALA A 145 26.95 -13.77 8.50
N GLY A 146 26.00 -13.89 7.57
CA GLY A 146 26.22 -14.15 6.15
C GLY A 146 26.46 -15.61 5.78
N GLU A 147 26.21 -16.55 6.69
CA GLU A 147 26.21 -17.97 6.37
C GLU A 147 24.98 -18.31 5.52
N THR A 148 25.18 -19.00 4.39
CA THR A 148 24.10 -19.42 3.50
C THR A 148 23.61 -20.81 3.84
N ASP A 149 22.41 -21.16 3.37
CA ASP A 149 21.83 -22.51 3.52
C ASP A 149 21.69 -22.97 4.99
N VAL A 150 21.54 -22.02 5.92
CA VAL A 150 21.32 -22.32 7.34
C VAL A 150 19.87 -22.71 7.61
N ILE A 151 18.90 -21.87 7.23
CA ILE A 151 17.46 -22.07 7.49
C ILE A 151 16.63 -22.11 6.19
N VAL A 152 16.94 -21.22 5.24
CA VAL A 152 16.28 -21.17 3.92
C VAL A 152 17.34 -21.43 2.85
N ALA A 153 17.07 -22.43 2.00
CA ALA A 153 17.99 -22.82 0.94
C ALA A 153 18.18 -21.70 -0.10
N ASN A 154 19.40 -21.56 -0.60
CA ASN A 154 19.83 -20.59 -1.61
C ASN A 154 19.40 -19.16 -1.26
N SER A 155 19.60 -18.76 0.00
CA SER A 155 19.15 -17.46 0.47
C SER A 155 20.23 -16.64 1.14
N THR A 156 20.20 -15.35 0.82
CA THR A 156 20.98 -14.29 1.46
C THR A 156 20.00 -13.26 1.98
N PRO A 157 20.11 -12.86 3.26
CA PRO A 157 19.23 -11.85 3.83
C PRO A 157 19.39 -10.53 3.09
N THR A 158 18.28 -9.95 2.65
CA THR A 158 18.22 -8.62 2.03
C THR A 158 17.70 -7.56 3.00
N TYR A 159 17.10 -7.98 4.11
CA TYR A 159 16.60 -7.13 5.18
C TYR A 159 16.47 -7.96 6.46
N ILE A 160 16.51 -7.33 7.64
CA ILE A 160 16.25 -7.97 8.92
C ILE A 160 15.07 -7.27 9.57
N VAL A 161 13.97 -7.99 9.74
CA VAL A 161 12.78 -7.45 10.41
C VAL A 161 13.00 -7.51 11.91
N LEU A 162 12.93 -6.36 12.57
CA LEU A 162 12.97 -6.24 14.01
C LEU A 162 11.54 -6.25 14.56
N THR A 163 11.32 -7.02 15.62
CA THR A 163 10.10 -6.87 16.43
C THR A 163 10.18 -5.61 17.28
N SER A 164 9.02 -5.02 17.59
CA SER A 164 8.88 -3.83 18.44
C SER A 164 9.08 -4.14 19.95
N GLY A 165 9.97 -5.08 20.29
CA GLY A 165 10.15 -5.55 21.67
C GLY A 165 10.64 -4.46 22.61
N THR A 166 10.00 -4.30 23.77
CA THR A 166 10.26 -3.24 24.75
C THR A 166 11.37 -3.54 25.74
N THR A 167 12.18 -4.59 25.53
CA THR A 167 13.17 -5.08 26.51
C THR A 167 14.62 -5.04 26.02
N GLY A 168 14.95 -4.24 25.00
CA GLY A 168 16.32 -4.03 24.52
C GLY A 168 16.91 -5.16 23.67
N HIS A 169 16.30 -6.35 23.68
CA HIS A 169 16.62 -7.46 22.78
C HIS A 169 15.49 -7.65 21.75
N ASN A 170 15.57 -6.91 20.64
CA ASN A 170 14.62 -7.08 19.54
C ASN A 170 14.86 -8.41 18.83
N LYS A 171 13.82 -9.24 18.72
CA LYS A 171 13.87 -10.43 17.85
C LYS A 171 14.16 -10.01 16.41
N LYS A 172 15.12 -10.69 15.79
CA LYS A 172 15.58 -10.47 14.42
C LYS A 172 15.08 -11.59 13.52
N TYR A 173 14.40 -11.22 12.44
CA TYR A 173 13.95 -12.16 11.42
C TYR A 173 14.63 -11.83 10.08
N PRO A 174 15.65 -12.61 9.67
CA PRO A 174 16.28 -12.41 8.38
C PRO A 174 15.32 -12.78 7.26
N VAL A 175 15.11 -11.85 6.33
CA VAL A 175 14.25 -12.07 5.16
C VAL A 175 15.08 -11.99 3.88
N SER A 176 14.74 -12.83 2.91
CA SER A 176 15.43 -12.90 1.62
C SER A 176 14.43 -12.80 0.47
N ASN A 177 14.93 -12.49 -0.72
CA ASN A 177 14.14 -12.45 -1.96
C ASN A 177 14.21 -13.77 -2.75
N SER A 178 14.74 -14.85 -2.16
CA SER A 178 15.01 -16.13 -2.82
C SER A 178 14.49 -17.33 -2.01
N GLY A 179 14.60 -18.53 -2.60
CA GLY A 179 14.21 -19.79 -1.96
C GLY A 179 12.72 -19.85 -1.59
N ALA A 180 12.44 -20.32 -0.38
CA ALA A 180 11.10 -20.45 0.18
C ALA A 180 10.31 -19.13 0.20
N ASN A 181 10.98 -17.99 0.32
CA ASN A 181 10.32 -16.67 0.37
C ASN A 181 9.66 -16.28 -0.97
N LYS A 182 10.15 -16.79 -2.11
CA LYS A 182 9.46 -16.63 -3.41
C LYS A 182 8.16 -17.44 -3.48
N ILE A 183 8.10 -18.58 -2.78
CA ILE A 183 6.91 -19.44 -2.77
C ILE A 183 5.78 -18.74 -2.01
N GLY A 184 6.06 -18.22 -0.81
CA GLY A 184 5.08 -17.48 -0.01
C GLY A 184 4.67 -16.15 -0.64
N GLY A 185 5.61 -15.42 -1.25
CA GLY A 185 5.35 -14.10 -1.82
C GLY A 185 4.31 -14.11 -2.95
N LEU A 186 4.28 -15.15 -3.79
CA LEU A 186 3.28 -15.28 -4.85
C LEU A 186 1.86 -15.49 -4.28
N GLU A 187 1.72 -16.34 -3.26
CA GLU A 187 0.42 -16.59 -2.65
C GLU A 187 -0.09 -15.36 -1.88
N ILE A 188 0.79 -14.67 -1.14
CA ILE A 188 0.47 -13.38 -0.50
C ILE A 188 0.01 -12.34 -1.53
N PHE A 189 0.64 -12.29 -2.70
CA PHE A 189 0.22 -11.36 -3.75
C PHE A 189 -1.16 -11.74 -4.32
N LYS A 190 -1.46 -13.02 -4.48
CA LYS A 190 -2.80 -13.49 -4.90
C LYS A 190 -3.87 -13.16 -3.85
N THR A 191 -3.60 -13.38 -2.56
CA THR A 191 -4.55 -13.00 -1.50
C THR A 191 -4.80 -11.50 -1.51
N PHE A 192 -3.76 -10.70 -1.70
CA PHE A 192 -3.88 -9.24 -1.81
C PHE A 192 -4.78 -8.83 -2.96
N LEU A 193 -4.61 -9.44 -4.13
CA LEU A 193 -5.45 -9.18 -5.31
C LEU A 193 -6.93 -9.55 -5.07
N ALA A 194 -7.18 -10.71 -4.45
CA ALA A 194 -8.54 -11.15 -4.13
C ALA A 194 -9.20 -10.25 -3.07
N ALA A 195 -8.49 -9.92 -1.98
CA ALA A 195 -8.98 -9.05 -0.92
C ALA A 195 -9.30 -7.65 -1.47
N ASN A 196 -8.40 -7.05 -2.27
CA ASN A 196 -8.65 -5.76 -2.91
C ASN A 196 -9.85 -5.79 -3.86
N TYR A 197 -10.05 -6.88 -4.60
CA TYR A 197 -11.21 -7.06 -5.47
C TYR A 197 -12.52 -7.06 -4.68
N ILE A 198 -12.59 -7.85 -3.61
CA ILE A 198 -13.76 -7.96 -2.73
C ILE A 198 -14.03 -6.61 -2.05
N LEU A 199 -13.00 -6.00 -1.48
CA LEU A 199 -13.11 -4.73 -0.76
C LEU A 199 -13.68 -3.63 -1.66
N ARG A 200 -13.16 -3.48 -2.88
CA ARG A 200 -13.66 -2.52 -3.86
C ARG A 200 -15.10 -2.83 -4.26
N LYS A 201 -15.41 -4.08 -4.58
CA LYS A 201 -16.78 -4.51 -4.94
C LYS A 201 -17.79 -4.22 -3.83
N THR A 202 -17.37 -4.27 -2.57
CA THR A 202 -18.25 -4.14 -1.40
C THR A 202 -18.41 -2.68 -0.95
N LEU A 203 -17.31 -1.92 -0.85
CA LEU A 203 -17.31 -0.58 -0.25
C LEU A 203 -17.20 0.57 -1.26
N SER A 204 -16.71 0.32 -2.48
CA SER A 204 -16.61 1.32 -3.54
C SER A 204 -16.86 0.69 -4.91
N PRO A 205 -18.08 0.19 -5.18
CA PRO A 205 -18.40 -0.60 -6.36
C PRO A 205 -18.22 0.18 -7.67
N GLU A 206 -18.42 1.49 -7.60
CA GLU A 206 -18.15 2.40 -8.71
C GLU A 206 -16.65 2.66 -8.82
N LEU A 207 -16.12 2.47 -10.03
CA LEU A 207 -14.74 2.81 -10.33
C LEU A 207 -14.57 4.33 -10.31
N LYS A 208 -13.76 4.83 -9.39
CA LYS A 208 -13.38 6.24 -9.30
C LYS A 208 -11.88 6.37 -9.57
N LEU A 209 -11.49 7.39 -10.32
CA LEU A 209 -10.09 7.74 -10.55
C LEU A 209 -9.74 8.91 -9.63
N LEU A 210 -9.59 8.59 -8.34
CA LEU A 210 -9.27 9.55 -7.28
C LEU A 210 -7.92 9.19 -6.66
N LYS A 211 -7.30 10.17 -5.99
CA LYS A 211 -6.07 9.92 -5.25
C LYS A 211 -6.34 9.11 -3.98
N THR A 212 -5.33 8.39 -3.51
CA THR A 212 -5.33 7.78 -2.17
C THR A 212 -4.49 8.62 -1.22
N LEU A 213 -4.73 8.54 0.08
CA LEU A 213 -3.81 9.10 1.07
C LEU A 213 -3.19 7.95 1.87
N ASP A 214 -1.93 7.64 1.58
CA ASP A 214 -1.22 6.53 2.21
C ASP A 214 -0.27 7.11 3.26
N VAL A 215 -0.73 7.20 4.51
CA VAL A 215 0.00 7.78 5.65
C VAL A 215 1.03 6.78 6.15
N ASN A 216 2.26 6.88 5.64
CA ASN A 216 3.34 5.96 5.96
C ASN A 216 4.45 6.67 6.75
N VAL A 217 4.61 6.32 8.02
CA VAL A 217 5.73 6.78 8.83
C VAL A 217 6.82 5.71 8.75
N ILE A 218 7.93 6.03 8.08
CA ILE A 218 9.04 5.11 7.88
C ILE A 218 10.28 5.65 8.58
N GLN A 219 10.78 4.87 9.52
CA GLN A 219 12.05 5.16 10.16
C GLN A 219 13.21 4.68 9.28
N ASP A 220 14.33 5.38 9.35
CA ASP A 220 15.54 4.94 8.67
C ASP A 220 16.05 3.61 9.24
N PRO A 221 16.46 2.68 8.37
CA PRO A 221 16.96 1.40 8.81
C PRO A 221 18.30 1.56 9.53
N ILE A 222 18.52 0.71 10.52
CA ILE A 222 19.84 0.48 11.12
C ILE A 222 20.56 -0.55 10.25
N TYR A 223 21.88 -0.49 10.13
CA TYR A 223 22.63 -1.44 9.32
C TYR A 223 23.43 -2.41 10.19
N THR A 224 23.51 -3.66 9.76
CA THR A 224 24.49 -4.61 10.30
C THR A 224 25.91 -4.25 9.84
N ASP A 225 26.93 -4.86 10.46
CA ASP A 225 28.33 -4.73 10.03
C ASP A 225 28.56 -5.16 8.57
N LYS A 226 27.66 -5.99 8.02
CA LYS A 226 27.67 -6.45 6.63
C LYS A 226 26.84 -5.57 5.69
N GLY A 227 26.32 -4.44 6.17
CA GLY A 227 25.52 -3.50 5.38
C GLY A 227 24.09 -3.97 5.09
N ILE A 228 23.59 -5.00 5.78
CA ILE A 228 22.18 -5.44 5.65
C ILE A 228 21.28 -4.49 6.46
N PRO A 229 20.26 -3.88 5.85
CA PRO A 229 19.32 -3.00 6.56
C PRO A 229 18.42 -3.77 7.54
N MET A 230 18.13 -3.14 8.67
CA MET A 230 17.34 -3.65 9.78
C MET A 230 16.30 -2.64 10.24
N GLY A 231 15.07 -3.08 10.48
CA GLY A 231 14.02 -2.19 10.97
C GLY A 231 12.66 -2.87 11.01
N GLY A 232 11.60 -2.09 11.25
CA GLY A 232 10.23 -2.60 11.21
C GLY A 232 9.85 -3.13 9.82
N LEU A 233 8.84 -3.99 9.77
CA LEU A 233 8.36 -4.62 8.53
C LEU A 233 7.93 -3.59 7.46
N ALA A 234 7.32 -2.47 7.89
CA ALA A 234 6.89 -1.41 6.99
C ALA A 234 8.05 -0.76 6.22
N GLY A 235 9.23 -0.63 6.83
CA GLY A 235 10.43 -0.06 6.20
C GLY A 235 10.95 -0.88 5.01
N ARG A 236 10.62 -2.18 4.96
CA ARG A 236 10.91 -3.04 3.80
C ARG A 236 10.14 -2.62 2.55
N PHE A 237 8.99 -1.97 2.72
CA PHE A 237 8.07 -1.60 1.66
C PHE A 237 8.07 -0.08 1.43
N LYS A 238 9.23 0.53 1.15
CA LYS A 238 9.33 1.91 0.61
C LYS A 238 8.81 1.98 -0.84
N MET A 239 7.55 1.62 -1.05
CA MET A 239 6.89 1.66 -2.35
C MET A 239 5.83 2.78 -2.33
N SER A 240 5.96 3.75 -3.23
CA SER A 240 4.92 4.75 -3.43
C SER A 240 3.90 4.19 -4.42
N THR A 241 2.66 4.05 -3.98
CA THR A 241 1.53 3.71 -4.86
C THR A 241 1.33 4.85 -5.86
N PRO A 242 1.29 4.58 -7.17
CA PRO A 242 0.92 5.62 -8.14
C PRO A 242 -0.45 6.20 -7.82
N GLY A 243 -0.56 7.53 -7.77
CA GLY A 243 -1.81 8.23 -7.50
C GLY A 243 -2.06 8.58 -6.03
N THR A 244 -1.03 8.60 -5.18
CA THR A 244 -1.16 9.16 -3.83
C THR A 244 -1.31 10.69 -3.85
N ALA A 245 -1.98 11.24 -2.83
CA ALA A 245 -2.12 12.67 -2.59
C ALA A 245 -0.78 13.31 -2.21
N ALA A 246 -0.06 12.68 -1.27
CA ALA A 246 1.27 13.09 -0.86
C ALA A 246 2.31 12.64 -1.90
N PRO A 247 3.27 13.51 -2.29
CA PRO A 247 4.41 13.14 -3.12
C PRO A 247 5.27 12.05 -2.45
N ARG A 248 5.93 11.22 -3.27
CA ARG A 248 6.83 10.14 -2.79
C ARG A 248 7.85 10.63 -1.76
N MET A 249 8.37 11.84 -1.95
CA MET A 249 9.46 12.40 -1.15
C MET A 249 9.06 12.66 0.31
N VAL A 250 7.76 12.65 0.64
CA VAL A 250 7.31 12.62 2.04
C VAL A 250 7.79 11.35 2.77
N LEU A 251 8.01 10.24 2.05
CA LEU A 251 8.56 9.00 2.62
C LEU A 251 10.04 9.12 3.03
N ASP A 252 10.72 10.18 2.57
CA ASP A 252 12.12 10.45 2.90
C ASP A 252 12.23 11.36 4.15
N VAL A 253 11.10 11.76 4.75
CA VAL A 253 11.04 12.48 6.03
C VAL A 253 11.00 11.45 7.15
N SER A 254 12.12 11.33 7.88
CA SER A 254 12.33 10.28 8.88
C SER A 254 11.65 10.56 10.23
N THR A 255 11.28 11.81 10.50
CA THR A 255 10.62 12.20 11.75
C THR A 255 9.10 12.09 11.63
N GLN A 256 8.49 11.49 12.65
CA GLN A 256 7.10 11.08 12.59
C GLN A 256 6.13 12.27 12.48
N ASP A 257 6.30 13.30 13.31
CA ASP A 257 5.34 14.40 13.39
C ASP A 257 5.39 15.27 12.12
N GLU A 258 6.58 15.47 11.55
CA GLU A 258 6.77 16.19 10.30
C GLU A 258 6.18 15.43 9.10
N ALA A 259 6.40 14.11 9.03
CA ALA A 259 5.77 13.29 8.02
C ALA A 259 4.23 13.34 8.13
N LEU A 260 3.68 13.21 9.34
CA LEU A 260 2.24 13.30 9.57
C LEU A 260 1.67 14.66 9.20
N TYR A 261 2.39 15.76 9.47
CA TYR A 261 2.00 17.10 9.02
C TYR A 261 1.91 17.19 7.50
N LEU A 262 2.90 16.67 6.77
CA LEU A 262 2.88 16.66 5.32
C LEU A 262 1.74 15.80 4.76
N TYR A 263 1.49 14.62 5.34
CA TYR A 263 0.33 13.82 4.96
C TYR A 263 -0.99 14.54 5.22
N ALA A 264 -1.11 15.26 6.34
CA ALA A 264 -2.29 16.05 6.66
C ALA A 264 -2.48 17.19 5.64
N LEU A 265 -1.39 17.90 5.31
CA LEU A 265 -1.38 19.00 4.34
C LEU A 265 -1.88 18.54 2.96
N TYR A 266 -1.26 17.51 2.40
CA TYR A 266 -1.67 16.98 1.09
C TYR A 266 -3.04 16.29 1.13
N GLY A 267 -3.38 15.62 2.23
CA GLY A 267 -4.66 14.96 2.43
C GLY A 267 -5.83 15.92 2.53
N MET A 268 -5.69 16.99 3.32
CA MET A 268 -6.70 18.03 3.49
C MET A 268 -6.90 18.86 2.22
N LYS A 269 -5.83 19.04 1.43
CA LYS A 269 -5.90 19.71 0.13
C LYS A 269 -6.80 18.97 -0.87
N GLU A 270 -6.84 17.64 -0.83
CA GLU A 270 -7.70 16.84 -1.70
C GLU A 270 -9.13 16.78 -1.19
N ARG A 271 -10.09 17.29 -1.98
CA ARG A 271 -11.53 17.24 -1.65
C ARG A 271 -12.11 15.82 -1.72
N LYS A 272 -11.58 15.01 -2.64
CA LYS A 272 -12.04 13.66 -2.92
C LYS A 272 -10.87 12.69 -2.86
N LEU A 273 -10.97 11.73 -1.95
CA LEU A 273 -10.02 10.63 -1.81
C LEU A 273 -10.73 9.30 -2.07
N ASN A 274 -10.00 8.37 -2.69
CA ASN A 274 -10.49 7.01 -2.89
C ASN A 274 -10.48 6.19 -1.59
N HIS A 275 -9.53 6.44 -0.71
CA HIS A 275 -9.45 5.96 0.67
C HIS A 275 -8.29 6.65 1.37
N ILE A 276 -8.25 6.55 2.70
CA ILE A 276 -7.08 6.86 3.51
C ILE A 276 -6.54 5.53 4.04
N MET A 277 -5.25 5.26 3.87
CA MET A 277 -4.57 4.09 4.41
C MET A 277 -3.60 4.53 5.50
N ILE A 278 -3.73 3.97 6.70
CA ILE A 278 -2.87 4.22 7.85
C ILE A 278 -2.48 2.85 8.43
N PRO A 279 -1.19 2.56 8.67
CA PRO A 279 -0.77 1.22 9.11
C PRO A 279 -1.47 0.74 10.39
N LEU A 280 -1.55 1.60 11.41
CA LEU A 280 -2.04 1.26 12.75
C LEU A 280 -2.96 2.36 13.27
N ALA A 281 -3.98 2.00 14.05
CA ALA A 281 -4.89 2.97 14.65
C ALA A 281 -4.21 3.93 15.63
N SER A 282 -3.10 3.54 16.27
CA SER A 282 -2.30 4.46 17.10
C SER A 282 -1.66 5.59 16.29
N VAL A 283 -1.20 5.29 15.07
CA VAL A 283 -0.72 6.31 14.11
C VAL A 283 -1.90 7.12 13.59
N GLY A 284 -3.04 6.47 13.36
CA GLY A 284 -4.29 7.14 12.98
C GLY A 284 -4.72 8.18 14.01
N LEU A 285 -4.69 7.85 15.30
CA LEU A 285 -5.01 8.80 16.36
C LEU A 285 -4.07 10.02 16.32
N LYS A 286 -2.76 9.79 16.30
CA LYS A 286 -1.76 10.87 16.20
C LYS A 286 -1.96 11.74 14.95
N PHE A 287 -2.31 11.13 13.82
CA PHE A 287 -2.61 11.86 12.59
C PHE A 287 -3.78 12.83 12.76
N PHE A 288 -4.87 12.38 13.39
CA PHE A 288 -6.04 13.22 13.65
C PHE A 288 -5.80 14.27 14.75
N GLU A 289 -5.06 13.93 15.80
CA GLU A 289 -4.64 14.87 16.85
C GLU A 289 -3.72 15.98 16.29
N LEU A 290 -2.85 15.62 15.33
CA LEU A 290 -2.04 16.60 14.62
C LEU A 290 -2.92 17.53 13.78
N ILE A 291 -3.89 16.98 13.04
CA ILE A 291 -4.85 17.81 12.30
C ILE A 291 -5.60 18.74 13.26
N GLU A 292 -6.12 18.23 14.38
CA GLU A 292 -6.83 19.02 15.39
C GLU A 292 -5.97 20.17 15.95
N SER A 293 -4.70 19.90 16.25
CA SER A 293 -3.81 20.89 16.86
C SER A 293 -3.17 21.87 15.86
N LYS A 294 -3.10 21.52 14.57
CA LYS A 294 -2.38 22.28 13.54
C LYS A 294 -3.23 22.75 12.36
N TRP A 295 -4.56 22.60 12.40
CA TRP A 295 -5.41 22.90 11.24
C TRP A 295 -5.25 24.34 10.73
N GLN A 296 -4.97 25.33 11.60
CA GLN A 296 -4.75 26.72 11.16
C GLN A 296 -3.52 26.82 10.26
N HIS A 297 -2.38 26.28 10.70
CA HIS A 297 -1.15 26.24 9.90
C HIS A 297 -1.35 25.44 8.61
N LEU A 298 -2.03 24.30 8.69
CA LEU A 298 -2.36 23.49 7.51
C LEU A 298 -3.23 24.28 6.52
N CYS A 299 -4.21 25.05 6.98
CA CYS A 299 -5.04 25.89 6.13
C CYS A 299 -4.24 27.04 5.50
N ASP A 300 -3.34 27.67 6.25
CA ASP A 300 -2.47 28.75 5.76
C ASP A 300 -1.52 28.23 4.66
N ASP A 301 -0.92 27.06 4.89
CA ASP A 301 -0.06 26.37 3.94
C ASP A 301 -0.81 25.95 2.68
N ILE A 302 -2.06 25.46 2.80
CA ILE A 302 -2.92 25.16 1.65
C ILE A 302 -3.23 26.43 0.85
N GLU A 303 -3.52 27.54 1.53
CA GLU A 303 -3.84 28.83 0.88
C GLU A 303 -2.65 29.37 0.11
N MET A 304 -1.48 29.42 0.75
CA MET A 304 -0.27 30.04 0.21
C MET A 304 0.53 29.12 -0.72
N GLY A 305 0.36 27.80 -0.59
CA GLY A 305 1.19 26.82 -1.28
C GLY A 305 2.59 26.70 -0.65
N THR A 306 2.68 26.85 0.66
CA THR A 306 3.93 26.80 1.43
C THR A 306 3.88 25.66 2.44
N ILE A 307 5.01 25.39 3.12
CA ILE A 307 5.06 24.49 4.27
C ILE A 307 5.43 25.31 5.50
N TRP A 308 4.77 25.03 6.64
CA TRP A 308 5.01 25.71 7.90
C TRP A 308 6.51 25.75 8.21
N LYS A 309 7.02 26.97 8.44
CA LYS A 309 8.45 27.26 8.52
C LYS A 309 9.17 26.55 9.67
N ASP A 310 8.45 26.26 10.75
CA ASP A 310 9.01 25.65 11.96
C ASP A 310 8.99 24.10 11.89
N LEU A 311 8.54 23.53 10.77
CA LEU A 311 8.59 22.09 10.50
C LEU A 311 10.03 21.66 10.21
N ASP A 312 10.58 20.74 11.01
CA ASP A 312 11.97 20.29 10.90
C ASP A 312 12.17 19.27 9.76
N ILE A 313 12.27 19.79 8.54
CA ILE A 313 12.50 18.99 7.33
C ILE A 313 13.70 19.54 6.54
N ASP A 314 14.42 18.63 5.88
CA ASP A 314 15.55 18.98 5.01
C ASP A 314 15.15 20.06 3.99
N SER A 315 16.03 21.06 3.81
CA SER A 315 15.71 22.23 2.98
C SER A 315 15.48 21.87 1.51
N LYS A 316 16.15 20.85 0.97
CA LYS A 316 15.94 20.39 -0.40
C LYS A 316 14.61 19.68 -0.53
N ILE A 317 14.23 18.87 0.46
CA ILE A 317 12.90 18.25 0.51
C ILE A 317 11.82 19.33 0.55
N ARG A 318 11.97 20.33 1.44
CA ARG A 318 11.03 21.46 1.53
C ARG A 318 10.85 22.18 0.20
N GLU A 319 11.95 22.63 -0.41
CA GLU A 319 11.93 23.37 -1.67
C GLU A 319 11.20 22.58 -2.77
N GLU A 320 11.45 21.29 -2.87
CA GLU A 320 10.87 20.46 -3.92
C GLU A 320 9.40 20.10 -3.64
N LEU A 321 8.98 19.98 -2.37
CA LEU A 321 7.58 19.85 -2.01
C LEU A 321 6.79 21.15 -2.29
N GLU A 322 7.35 22.31 -1.94
CA GLU A 322 6.73 23.62 -2.17
C GLU A 322 6.59 23.95 -3.67
N LYS A 323 7.57 23.57 -4.51
CA LYS A 323 7.43 23.67 -5.98
C LYS A 323 6.20 22.93 -6.52
N GLN A 324 5.83 21.82 -5.89
CA GLN A 324 4.70 20.99 -6.30
C GLN A 324 3.38 21.43 -5.65
N LEU A 325 3.45 22.16 -4.52
CA LEU A 325 2.30 22.58 -3.74
C LEU A 325 1.73 23.91 -4.27
N LYS A 326 0.67 23.82 -5.06
CA LYS A 326 -0.04 25.01 -5.56
C LYS A 326 -1.00 25.56 -4.51
N GLY A 327 -0.96 26.86 -4.21
CA GLY A 327 -1.94 27.50 -3.32
C GLY A 327 -3.40 27.30 -3.78
N ASP A 328 -4.30 27.07 -2.83
CA ASP A 328 -5.75 26.91 -3.03
C ASP A 328 -6.53 27.61 -1.89
N LYS A 329 -6.71 28.92 -2.06
CA LYS A 329 -7.45 29.77 -1.13
C LYS A 329 -8.91 29.33 -0.93
N ILE A 330 -9.54 28.78 -1.96
CA ILE A 330 -10.93 28.32 -1.88
C ILE A 330 -10.99 27.13 -0.93
N ARG A 331 -10.12 26.14 -1.13
CA ARG A 331 -10.05 24.96 -0.26
C ARG A 331 -9.70 25.33 1.17
N ALA A 332 -8.72 26.22 1.37
CA ALA A 332 -8.37 26.68 2.71
C ALA A 332 -9.58 27.27 3.44
N ASN A 333 -10.35 28.15 2.80
CA ASN A 333 -11.54 28.75 3.40
C ASN A 333 -12.67 27.74 3.68
N GLU A 334 -12.88 26.76 2.80
CA GLU A 334 -13.78 25.63 3.07
C GLU A 334 -13.37 24.90 4.35
N LEU A 335 -12.09 24.55 4.47
CA LEU A 335 -11.55 23.84 5.64
C LEU A 335 -11.73 24.67 6.91
N ARG A 336 -11.31 25.94 6.92
CA ARG A 336 -11.47 26.83 8.09
C ARG A 336 -12.94 26.91 8.54
N LYS A 337 -13.87 26.99 7.59
CA LYS A 337 -15.32 26.99 7.90
C LYS A 337 -15.76 25.70 8.61
N GLU A 338 -15.23 24.54 8.22
CA GLU A 338 -15.57 23.26 8.86
C GLU A 338 -14.89 23.08 10.22
N PHE A 339 -13.62 23.49 10.37
CA PHE A 339 -12.91 23.44 11.66
C PHE A 339 -13.48 24.40 12.70
N ASN A 340 -13.96 25.57 12.28
CA ASN A 340 -14.60 26.55 13.18
C ASN A 340 -15.92 26.04 13.79
N LYS A 341 -16.51 24.95 13.27
CA LYS A 341 -17.68 24.29 13.85
C LYS A 341 -17.32 23.32 14.98
N GLY A 342 -16.02 23.08 15.22
CA GLY A 342 -15.50 22.09 16.15
C GLY A 342 -14.87 20.89 15.43
N ILE A 343 -14.19 20.03 16.20
CA ILE A 343 -13.44 18.88 15.67
C ILE A 343 -14.29 17.61 15.54
N GLU A 344 -15.35 17.48 16.34
CA GLU A 344 -16.18 16.27 16.41
C GLU A 344 -16.74 15.93 15.03
N GLY A 345 -16.41 14.77 14.46
CA GLY A 345 -16.83 14.36 13.12
C GLY A 345 -16.20 15.17 11.96
N ILE A 346 -14.99 15.73 12.13
CA ILE A 346 -14.33 16.53 11.10
C ILE A 346 -14.07 15.77 9.78
N GLY A 347 -13.74 14.49 9.86
CA GLY A 347 -13.39 13.64 8.72
C GLY A 347 -14.44 13.65 7.60
N PRO A 348 -15.69 13.24 7.85
CA PRO A 348 -16.74 13.30 6.82
C PRO A 348 -17.10 14.72 6.38
N ARG A 349 -16.82 15.76 7.18
CA ARG A 349 -17.05 17.16 6.76
C ARG A 349 -16.04 17.62 5.72
N ILE A 350 -14.76 17.29 5.90
CA ILE A 350 -13.69 17.70 4.98
C ILE A 350 -13.48 16.72 3.82
N TRP A 351 -13.86 15.45 3.99
CA TRP A 351 -13.83 14.41 2.96
C TRP A 351 -15.21 13.74 2.77
N GLN A 352 -16.17 14.51 2.25
CA GLN A 352 -17.59 14.12 2.11
C GLN A 352 -17.85 12.85 1.27
N HIS A 353 -16.87 12.39 0.50
CA HIS A 353 -16.99 11.23 -0.39
C HIS A 353 -15.98 10.12 -0.06
N LEU A 354 -15.38 10.15 1.13
CA LEU A 354 -14.42 9.14 1.55
C LEU A 354 -15.14 7.81 1.82
N PRO A 355 -14.88 6.73 1.05
CA PRO A 355 -15.64 5.49 1.21
C PRO A 355 -15.14 4.64 2.38
N MET A 356 -13.87 4.80 2.79
CA MET A 356 -13.28 4.02 3.89
C MET A 356 -11.95 4.62 4.37
N ILE A 357 -11.61 4.28 5.62
CA ILE A 357 -10.26 4.41 6.18
C ILE A 357 -9.74 3.00 6.46
N MET A 358 -8.59 2.65 5.90
CA MET A 358 -7.95 1.36 6.11
C MET A 358 -6.90 1.50 7.20
N MET A 359 -7.11 0.87 8.35
CA MET A 359 -6.13 0.80 9.42
C MET A 359 -6.35 -0.40 10.34
N ILE A 360 -5.27 -0.96 10.88
CA ILE A 360 -5.37 -2.04 11.87
C ILE A 360 -5.91 -1.43 13.18
N SER A 361 -7.14 -1.80 13.51
CA SER A 361 -7.91 -1.30 14.65
C SER A 361 -8.45 -2.43 15.54
N THR A 362 -7.83 -3.60 15.47
CA THR A 362 -8.18 -4.79 16.27
C THR A 362 -7.16 -5.06 17.37
N GLY A 363 -7.47 -5.97 18.30
CA GLY A 363 -6.59 -6.31 19.42
C GLY A 363 -6.30 -5.09 20.31
N SER A 364 -5.03 -4.90 20.68
CA SER A 364 -4.59 -3.76 21.47
C SER A 364 -4.77 -2.40 20.78
N PHE A 365 -4.98 -2.38 19.46
CA PHE A 365 -5.19 -1.14 18.70
C PHE A 365 -6.65 -0.66 18.71
N LYS A 366 -7.57 -1.47 19.22
CA LYS A 366 -9.00 -1.14 19.24
C LYS A 366 -9.30 0.17 19.96
N ILE A 367 -8.66 0.42 21.11
CA ILE A 367 -8.87 1.65 21.87
C ILE A 367 -8.58 2.92 21.04
N TYR A 368 -7.49 2.92 20.26
CA TYR A 368 -7.16 4.06 19.39
C TYR A 368 -8.14 4.17 18.22
N GLY A 369 -8.55 3.02 17.66
CA GLY A 369 -9.52 2.98 16.56
C GLY A 369 -10.88 3.53 16.97
N ASP A 370 -11.34 3.21 18.18
CA ASP A 370 -12.59 3.70 18.74
C ASP A 370 -12.54 5.21 18.98
N ILE A 371 -11.44 5.75 19.55
CA ILE A 371 -11.26 7.20 19.70
C ILE A 371 -11.30 7.89 18.34
N VAL A 372 -10.58 7.35 17.35
CA VAL A 372 -10.58 7.93 15.99
C VAL A 372 -11.99 7.94 15.41
N LYS A 373 -12.72 6.83 15.60
CA LYS A 373 -14.07 6.66 15.09
C LYS A 373 -15.04 7.62 15.75
N GLU A 374 -15.08 7.66 17.08
CA GLU A 374 -16.04 8.46 17.85
C GLU A 374 -15.79 9.96 17.67
N ARG A 375 -14.53 10.40 17.77
CA ARG A 375 -14.18 11.82 17.77
C ARG A 375 -14.09 12.43 16.37
N TYR A 376 -13.48 11.75 15.39
CA TYR A 376 -13.13 12.41 14.12
C TYR A 376 -13.95 11.94 12.93
N ILE A 377 -14.43 10.69 12.92
CA ILE A 377 -14.94 10.05 11.70
C ILE A 377 -16.46 9.81 11.73
N GLY A 378 -17.00 9.39 12.86
CA GLY A 378 -18.38 8.93 13.01
C GLY A 378 -18.66 7.59 12.32
N GLU A 379 -19.93 7.20 12.31
CA GLU A 379 -20.39 5.92 11.73
C GLU A 379 -20.50 5.91 10.20
N GLN A 380 -20.36 7.08 9.55
CA GLN A 380 -20.59 7.21 8.11
C GLN A 380 -19.45 6.65 7.26
N ILE A 381 -18.23 6.61 7.80
CA ILE A 381 -17.04 6.14 7.09
C ILE A 381 -16.50 4.90 7.83
N PRO A 382 -16.53 3.71 7.20
CA PRO A 382 -16.04 2.50 7.83
C PRO A 382 -14.52 2.53 8.03
N ILE A 383 -14.08 2.01 9.18
CA ILE A 383 -12.69 1.69 9.46
C ILE A 383 -12.47 0.20 9.15
N VAL A 384 -11.56 -0.10 8.23
CA VAL A 384 -11.30 -1.45 7.72
C VAL A 384 -9.91 -1.93 8.15
N SER A 385 -9.86 -3.00 8.94
CA SER A 385 -8.64 -3.76 9.19
C SER A 385 -8.38 -4.72 8.03
N HIS A 386 -7.38 -4.39 7.20
CA HIS A 386 -7.16 -4.99 5.89
C HIS A 386 -6.09 -6.10 5.87
N ALA A 387 -5.47 -6.39 7.01
CA ALA A 387 -4.46 -7.42 7.12
C ALA A 387 -4.29 -7.87 8.56
N HIS A 388 -3.94 -9.15 8.73
CA HIS A 388 -3.40 -9.70 9.96
C HIS A 388 -1.99 -10.21 9.66
N ALA A 389 -0.98 -9.54 10.19
CA ALA A 389 0.41 -9.82 9.90
C ALA A 389 1.30 -9.55 11.12
N ALA A 390 2.44 -10.23 11.16
CA ALA A 390 3.49 -10.06 12.15
C ALA A 390 4.86 -10.07 11.45
N SER A 391 5.94 -9.85 12.20
CA SER A 391 7.31 -9.85 11.65
C SER A 391 7.69 -11.20 11.04
N GLU A 392 7.10 -12.28 11.52
CA GLU A 392 7.30 -13.66 11.08
C GLU A 392 6.55 -13.97 9.76
N GLY A 393 5.47 -13.24 9.45
CA GLY A 393 4.69 -13.49 8.25
C GLY A 393 3.31 -12.82 8.22
N ILE A 394 2.70 -12.84 7.02
CA ILE A 394 1.33 -12.39 6.79
C ILE A 394 0.40 -13.60 6.96
N MET A 395 -0.59 -13.49 7.85
CA MET A 395 -1.54 -14.56 8.18
C MET A 395 -2.85 -14.43 7.41
N ALA A 396 -3.36 -13.21 7.23
CA ALA A 396 -4.59 -12.93 6.49
C ALA A 396 -4.59 -11.51 5.88
N GLN A 397 -5.42 -11.31 4.86
CA GLN A 397 -5.64 -10.03 4.15
C GLN A 397 -7.10 -9.85 3.77
#